data_AF-A0AAV2LFQ1-F1
#
_entry.id   AF-A0AAV2LFQ1-F1
#
_cell.length_a   1.000
_cell.length_b   1.000
_cell.length_c   1.000
_cell.angle_alpha   90.00
_cell.angle_beta   90.00
_cell.angle_gamma   90.00
#
_symmetry.space_group_name_H-M   'P 1'
#
loop_
_entity.id
_entity.type
_entity.pdbx_description
1 polymer ?
#
loop_
_entity_poly.entity_id
_entity_poly.type
_entity_poly.pdbx_seq_one_letter_code
_entity_poly.pdbx_strand_id
1 'polypeptide(L)'
;MMDKLSTLRRATTWEISESEDETEVESNQIPELNDHKEKATTPPSITLSRDTHCDNTAPSPPAAKPKPTQTLPLPPQPSSSSSPSPSAAAAGSPSPTRKRRSKEEIELDKQRAQERKELRERAKAAKALEKEEKEAEQQQRRDAAQHLKALRPENILKCLTVCIDPALLQQEGSDILLGRLTSLNWTFQLESQQLTHSITWTRTLPEDGDKVVEEEQVLLVIGWSDFLDLLSAVKKLLESGGEGAHGKSFFSPLQEFLNREAKKVVTILVTDSPLEYTSSVSDDSYEDTLASELGMDQLQIEEVLVHLQLYKNVSVVFVEGWQAVTDQVSALTKALSKRPYKLLTERSELPFCVDGSWASGARVQRDGSGLGQVWPLQLQQLNRVSAVVAATVAAEYQSPQLLLQAYQKLESEVERKALLAGLLIKTEGKERRIGPEISSRVYRCFTSQNPQLVLD
;
A
#
# COMPACT_ATOMS: atom_id res chain seq x y z
N MET A 1 22.44 1.85 -20.83
CA MET A 1 22.11 0.95 -19.69
C MET A 1 20.78 1.41 -19.11
N MET A 2 19.68 1.16 -19.82
CA MET A 2 18.37 1.83 -19.65
C MET A 2 17.24 0.89 -19.20
N ASP A 3 17.54 -0.33 -18.76
CA ASP A 3 16.53 -1.43 -18.85
C ASP A 3 16.30 -2.26 -17.58
N LYS A 4 16.49 -1.71 -16.36
CA LYS A 4 16.15 -2.47 -15.14
C LYS A 4 15.08 -1.86 -14.24
N LEU A 5 14.82 -0.56 -14.33
CA LEU A 5 13.64 0.07 -13.69
C LEU A 5 12.39 -0.02 -14.58
N SER A 6 12.56 -0.19 -15.90
CA SER A 6 11.48 -0.33 -16.89
C SER A 6 10.87 -1.73 -16.94
N THR A 7 11.47 -2.73 -16.28
CA THR A 7 11.01 -4.12 -16.28
C THR A 7 10.67 -4.62 -14.88
N LEU A 8 10.10 -3.77 -14.03
CA LEU A 8 9.42 -4.23 -12.82
C LEU A 8 8.12 -4.93 -13.26
N ARG A 9 8.15 -6.27 -13.36
CA ARG A 9 6.94 -7.05 -13.62
C ARG A 9 6.02 -6.96 -12.40
N ARG A 10 4.78 -6.54 -12.65
CA ARG A 10 3.71 -6.45 -11.66
C ARG A 10 3.51 -7.79 -10.95
N ALA A 11 3.34 -7.75 -9.63
CA ALA A 11 2.97 -8.93 -8.85
C ALA A 11 1.54 -9.34 -9.16
N THR A 12 1.31 -10.61 -9.51
CA THR A 12 -0.05 -11.12 -9.76
C THR A 12 -0.79 -11.35 -8.44
N THR A 13 -2.13 -11.25 -8.44
CA THR A 13 -2.96 -11.28 -7.22
C THR A 13 -2.74 -12.51 -6.33
N TRP A 14 -2.30 -13.64 -6.91
CA TRP A 14 -2.02 -14.88 -6.18
C TRP A 14 -0.67 -14.88 -5.45
N GLU A 15 0.27 -14.00 -5.81
CA GLU A 15 1.56 -13.80 -5.12
C GLU A 15 1.39 -13.08 -3.76
N ILE A 16 0.22 -12.48 -3.53
CA ILE A 16 -0.10 -11.66 -2.34
C ILE A 16 -0.67 -12.51 -1.19
N SER A 17 -1.11 -13.75 -1.47
CA SER A 17 -1.78 -14.58 -0.47
C SER A 17 -0.77 -15.26 0.46
N GLU A 18 -0.60 -14.77 1.68
CA GLU A 18 0.08 -15.50 2.76
C GLU A 18 -0.92 -16.51 3.36
N SER A 19 -0.96 -17.73 2.83
CA SER A 19 -1.59 -18.87 3.51
C SER A 19 -0.48 -19.80 3.96
N GLU A 20 -0.06 -19.63 5.21
CA GLU A 20 0.80 -20.55 5.94
C GLU A 20 -0.07 -21.73 6.39
N ASP A 21 0.09 -22.90 5.77
CA ASP A 21 -0.37 -24.15 6.36
C ASP A 21 0.65 -24.55 7.45
N GLU A 22 0.40 -24.10 8.67
CA GLU A 22 1.14 -24.57 9.85
C GLU A 22 0.66 -25.96 10.27
N THR A 23 1.41 -26.97 9.85
CA THR A 23 1.55 -28.19 10.65
C THR A 23 3.01 -28.57 10.69
N GLU A 24 3.72 -28.23 11.75
CA GLU A 24 4.77 -29.09 12.30
C GLU A 24 5.08 -28.72 13.75
N VAL A 25 4.87 -29.72 14.60
CA VAL A 25 5.12 -29.72 16.02
C VAL A 25 6.62 -29.91 16.23
N GLU A 26 7.31 -28.92 16.79
CA GLU A 26 8.62 -29.17 17.39
C GLU A 26 8.75 -28.49 18.76
N SER A 27 8.84 -29.37 19.75
CA SER A 27 9.24 -29.13 21.12
C SER A 27 10.67 -28.61 21.21
N ASN A 28 10.92 -27.53 21.95
CA ASN A 28 11.92 -27.52 23.02
C ASN A 28 11.93 -26.23 23.87
N GLN A 29 11.87 -26.46 25.17
CA GLN A 29 12.67 -25.87 26.26
C GLN A 29 12.69 -24.35 26.48
N ILE A 30 12.07 -24.00 27.61
CA ILE A 30 12.13 -22.73 28.35
C ILE A 30 13.52 -22.55 28.98
N PRO A 31 14.03 -21.29 29.01
CA PRO A 31 14.58 -20.78 30.26
C PRO A 31 13.90 -19.46 30.70
N GLU A 32 13.60 -19.39 32.01
CA GLU A 32 13.05 -18.24 32.71
C GLU A 32 14.06 -17.07 32.89
N LEU A 33 13.49 -15.92 33.30
CA LEU A 33 14.05 -14.64 33.81
C LEU A 33 14.09 -13.53 32.74
N ASN A 34 13.57 -12.31 32.96
CA ASN A 34 13.26 -11.60 34.19
C ASN A 34 12.20 -10.49 33.93
N ASP A 35 11.33 -10.27 34.90
CA ASP A 35 10.31 -9.22 34.95
C ASP A 35 10.93 -7.82 35.19
N HIS A 36 10.64 -6.85 34.33
CA HIS A 36 10.70 -5.43 34.70
C HIS A 36 9.50 -4.67 34.14
N LYS A 37 8.75 -4.13 35.09
CA LYS A 37 7.47 -3.44 34.97
C LYS A 37 7.73 -1.94 34.94
N GLU A 38 7.29 -1.24 33.90
CA GLU A 38 7.09 0.21 34.01
C GLU A 38 5.91 0.73 33.16
N LYS A 39 5.20 1.66 33.79
CA LYS A 39 3.86 2.17 33.50
C LYS A 39 3.81 3.04 32.25
N ALA A 40 2.78 2.83 31.42
CA ALA A 40 2.31 3.84 30.47
C ALA A 40 1.12 4.61 31.06
N THR A 41 1.30 5.93 31.18
CA THR A 41 0.34 6.92 31.66
C THR A 41 -0.57 7.36 30.50
N THR A 42 -1.88 7.33 30.70
CA THR A 42 -2.91 7.91 29.81
C THR A 42 -3.45 9.22 30.41
N PRO A 43 -3.71 10.27 29.60
CA PRO A 43 -4.56 11.38 29.99
C PRO A 43 -5.93 11.35 29.27
N PRO A 44 -6.93 12.14 29.74
CA PRO A 44 -8.25 11.60 30.04
C PRO A 44 -9.34 11.96 29.02
N SER A 45 -10.38 11.11 28.94
CA SER A 45 -11.67 11.46 28.37
C SER A 45 -12.69 11.72 29.49
N ILE A 46 -13.39 12.83 29.32
CA ILE A 46 -14.38 13.43 30.21
C ILE A 46 -15.66 12.59 30.16
N THR A 47 -16.14 12.14 31.32
CA THR A 47 -17.46 11.51 31.46
C THR A 47 -18.32 12.32 32.41
N LEU A 48 -19.48 12.77 31.92
CA LEU A 48 -20.57 13.33 32.71
C LEU A 48 -21.34 12.20 33.39
N SER A 49 -21.47 12.33 34.70
CA SER A 49 -22.22 11.46 35.60
C SER A 49 -23.72 11.51 35.35
N ARG A 50 -24.39 10.36 35.52
CA ARG A 50 -25.71 10.36 36.17
C ARG A 50 -25.91 9.05 36.95
N ASP A 51 -26.05 9.25 38.25
CA ASP A 51 -26.32 8.26 39.28
C ASP A 51 -27.65 7.53 39.08
N THR A 52 -27.69 6.27 39.53
CA THR A 52 -28.78 5.81 40.40
C THR A 52 -28.35 4.60 41.24
N HIS A 53 -28.98 4.53 42.41
CA HIS A 53 -28.48 4.06 43.70
C HIS A 53 -29.05 2.68 44.10
N CYS A 54 -28.25 1.93 44.87
CA CYS A 54 -28.53 0.79 45.78
C CYS A 54 -29.35 -0.43 45.27
N ASP A 55 -29.07 -1.67 45.70
CA ASP A 55 -28.90 -2.08 47.09
C ASP A 55 -28.18 -3.44 47.28
N ASN A 56 -27.74 -3.64 48.52
CA ASN A 56 -26.91 -4.71 49.07
C ASN A 56 -27.56 -6.11 49.06
N THR A 57 -26.78 -7.18 48.79
CA THR A 57 -26.66 -8.36 49.68
C THR A 57 -25.57 -9.35 49.21
N ALA A 58 -24.67 -9.74 50.11
CA ALA A 58 -23.89 -10.99 50.04
C ALA A 58 -24.73 -12.13 50.69
N PRO A 59 -24.57 -13.42 50.34
CA PRO A 59 -23.40 -14.22 50.78
C PRO A 59 -22.96 -15.39 49.85
N SER A 60 -21.90 -16.06 50.29
CA SER A 60 -21.01 -17.08 49.70
C SER A 60 -21.64 -18.50 49.41
N PRO A 61 -20.87 -19.49 48.83
CA PRO A 61 -21.30 -20.67 48.02
C PRO A 61 -21.61 -21.93 48.89
N PRO A 62 -21.80 -23.22 48.43
CA PRO A 62 -21.31 -23.91 47.20
C PRO A 62 -22.15 -25.10 46.60
N ALA A 63 -21.53 -25.80 45.63
CA ALA A 63 -21.56 -27.25 45.35
C ALA A 63 -22.57 -27.90 44.35
N ALA A 64 -21.98 -28.42 43.27
CA ALA A 64 -21.95 -29.83 42.81
C ALA A 64 -23.19 -30.59 42.30
N LYS A 65 -22.97 -31.36 41.20
CA LYS A 65 -23.40 -32.76 40.90
C LYS A 65 -22.90 -33.13 39.47
N PRO A 66 -22.87 -34.42 39.02
CA PRO A 66 -22.26 -35.63 39.60
C PRO A 66 -21.48 -36.51 38.57
N LYS A 67 -20.85 -37.60 39.07
CA LYS A 67 -20.16 -38.72 38.36
C LYS A 67 -21.16 -39.71 37.70
N PRO A 68 -20.71 -40.77 36.95
CA PRO A 68 -20.23 -42.03 37.55
C PRO A 68 -18.92 -42.58 36.91
N THR A 69 -17.92 -43.15 37.61
CA THR A 69 -17.82 -44.42 38.38
C THR A 69 -17.18 -45.54 37.53
N GLN A 70 -15.86 -45.74 37.61
CA GLN A 70 -15.10 -46.75 38.41
C GLN A 70 -14.98 -48.14 37.73
N THR A 71 -13.92 -48.97 37.84
CA THR A 71 -12.56 -48.94 38.44
C THR A 71 -11.94 -50.36 38.27
N LEU A 72 -10.74 -50.45 37.64
CA LEU A 72 -9.54 -51.30 37.93
C LEU A 72 -9.64 -52.86 38.04
N PRO A 73 -8.54 -53.63 38.32
CA PRO A 73 -7.07 -53.40 38.21
C PRO A 73 -6.21 -54.58 37.61
N LEU A 74 -5.14 -54.25 36.86
CA LEU A 74 -3.67 -54.45 37.10
C LEU A 74 -3.03 -55.86 37.47
N PRO A 75 -1.68 -56.05 37.30
CA PRO A 75 -1.00 -57.05 36.43
C PRO A 75 -0.16 -58.08 37.25
N PRO A 76 0.90 -58.83 36.75
CA PRO A 76 2.19 -58.33 36.18
C PRO A 76 2.85 -59.23 35.08
N GLN A 77 4.01 -58.80 34.54
CA GLN A 77 4.90 -59.58 33.63
C GLN A 77 5.81 -60.57 34.40
N PRO A 78 6.44 -61.59 33.76
CA PRO A 78 7.82 -61.38 33.23
C PRO A 78 8.28 -62.29 32.04
N SER A 79 9.39 -61.87 31.42
CA SER A 79 10.58 -62.62 30.91
C SER A 79 10.52 -63.72 29.82
N SER A 80 11.42 -63.51 28.85
CA SER A 80 12.41 -64.44 28.25
C SER A 80 12.01 -65.54 27.24
N SER A 81 12.69 -65.42 26.09
CA SER A 81 13.42 -66.45 25.32
C SER A 81 12.69 -67.51 24.48
N SER A 82 13.30 -67.68 23.30
CA SER A 82 13.42 -68.87 22.46
C SER A 82 12.23 -69.32 21.58
N SER A 83 12.55 -69.35 20.29
CA SER A 83 11.95 -70.06 19.16
C SER A 83 11.42 -71.47 19.50
N PRO A 84 10.53 -72.06 18.69
CA PRO A 84 11.06 -72.81 17.54
C PRO A 84 10.19 -72.81 16.27
N SER A 85 10.89 -73.05 15.16
CA SER A 85 10.42 -73.62 13.90
C SER A 85 9.51 -74.85 14.07
N PRO A 86 8.51 -75.06 13.19
CA PRO A 86 7.90 -76.37 13.04
C PRO A 86 8.44 -77.10 11.79
N SER A 87 8.87 -78.35 12.00
CA SER A 87 9.08 -79.35 10.96
C SER A 87 8.04 -80.47 11.13
N ALA A 88 7.44 -80.83 10.00
CA ALA A 88 6.89 -82.13 9.61
C ALA A 88 5.78 -82.80 10.44
N ALA A 89 4.60 -82.97 9.81
CA ALA A 89 4.04 -84.30 9.51
C ALA A 89 2.85 -84.19 8.55
N ALA A 90 2.71 -85.24 7.73
CA ALA A 90 1.91 -85.32 6.51
C ALA A 90 0.38 -85.37 6.71
N ALA A 91 -0.34 -84.79 5.76
CA ALA A 91 -1.66 -85.26 5.34
C ALA A 91 -1.85 -84.92 3.85
N GLY A 92 -2.00 -85.96 3.03
CA GLY A 92 -2.18 -85.86 1.60
C GLY A 92 -3.48 -85.16 1.23
N SER A 93 -3.37 -84.12 0.43
CA SER A 93 -4.42 -83.61 -0.44
C SER A 93 -3.77 -83.38 -1.80
N PRO A 94 -4.36 -83.84 -2.91
CA PRO A 94 -3.72 -83.79 -4.21
C PRO A 94 -3.53 -82.33 -4.59
N SER A 95 -2.27 -81.92 -4.63
CA SER A 95 -1.84 -80.67 -5.25
C SER A 95 -2.46 -80.60 -6.65
N PRO A 96 -3.11 -79.49 -7.05
CA PRO A 96 -3.53 -79.34 -8.42
C PRO A 96 -2.25 -79.44 -9.25
N THR A 97 -2.27 -80.37 -10.19
CA THR A 97 -1.25 -80.57 -11.22
C THR A 97 -0.70 -79.21 -11.61
N ARG A 98 0.56 -78.93 -11.23
CA ARG A 98 1.26 -77.72 -11.66
C ARG A 98 1.44 -77.89 -13.17
N LYS A 99 0.44 -77.48 -13.96
CA LYS A 99 0.55 -77.33 -15.40
C LYS A 99 1.87 -76.61 -15.62
N ARG A 100 2.83 -77.30 -16.24
CA ARG A 100 4.01 -76.65 -16.79
C ARG A 100 3.45 -75.57 -17.72
N ARG A 101 3.49 -74.31 -17.28
CA ARG A 101 3.10 -73.18 -18.10
C ARG A 101 3.81 -73.33 -19.45
N SER A 102 3.07 -73.22 -20.55
CA SER A 102 3.67 -73.30 -21.88
C SER A 102 4.71 -72.18 -22.02
N LYS A 103 5.74 -72.37 -22.86
CA LYS A 103 6.75 -71.32 -23.09
C LYS A 103 6.11 -69.98 -23.48
N GLU A 104 5.01 -70.03 -24.24
CA GLU A 104 4.22 -68.85 -24.63
C GLU A 104 3.51 -68.17 -23.45
N GLU A 105 2.96 -68.92 -22.49
CA GLU A 105 2.28 -68.34 -21.32
C GLU A 105 3.28 -67.62 -20.40
N ILE A 106 4.52 -68.13 -20.30
CA ILE A 106 5.61 -67.50 -19.55
C ILE A 106 6.09 -66.22 -20.25
N GLU A 107 6.12 -66.21 -21.58
CA GLU A 107 6.52 -65.05 -22.38
C GLU A 107 5.49 -63.92 -22.34
N LEU A 108 4.19 -64.25 -22.38
CA LEU A 108 3.10 -63.28 -22.19
C LEU A 108 3.03 -62.69 -20.77
N ASP A 109 3.34 -63.49 -19.74
CA ASP A 109 3.44 -63.00 -18.35
C ASP A 109 4.65 -62.06 -18.16
N LYS A 110 5.76 -62.36 -18.85
CA LYS A 110 6.96 -61.51 -18.89
C LYS A 110 6.71 -60.17 -19.61
N GLN A 111 5.98 -60.17 -20.72
CA GLN A 111 5.57 -58.95 -21.44
C GLN A 111 4.63 -58.10 -20.58
N ARG A 112 3.60 -58.69 -19.96
CA ARG A 112 2.71 -57.97 -19.02
C ARG A 112 3.45 -57.42 -17.81
N ALA A 113 4.46 -58.14 -17.31
CA ALA A 113 5.31 -57.65 -16.22
C ALA A 113 6.20 -56.48 -16.66
N GLN A 114 6.70 -56.48 -17.90
CA GLN A 114 7.45 -55.37 -18.49
C GLN A 114 6.56 -54.14 -18.69
N GLU A 115 5.39 -54.27 -19.29
CA GLU A 115 4.42 -53.18 -19.46
C GLU A 115 4.00 -52.58 -18.11
N ARG A 116 3.75 -53.41 -17.09
CA ARG A 116 3.43 -52.94 -15.73
C ARG A 116 4.62 -52.22 -15.09
N LYS A 117 5.86 -52.61 -15.40
CA LYS A 117 7.07 -51.91 -14.93
C LYS A 117 7.20 -50.55 -15.62
N GLU A 118 7.00 -50.49 -16.93
CA GLU A 118 7.04 -49.25 -17.70
C GLU A 118 5.95 -48.27 -17.28
N LEU A 119 4.71 -48.72 -17.06
CA LEU A 119 3.63 -47.88 -16.55
C LEU A 119 3.94 -47.32 -15.16
N ARG A 120 4.60 -48.12 -14.29
CA ARG A 120 5.05 -47.65 -12.97
C ARG A 120 6.20 -46.65 -13.08
N GLU A 121 7.13 -46.83 -14.00
CA GLU A 121 8.22 -45.88 -14.25
C GLU A 121 7.70 -44.57 -14.84
N ARG A 122 6.78 -44.62 -15.82
CA ARG A 122 6.11 -43.42 -16.35
C ARG A 122 5.31 -42.69 -15.28
N ALA A 123 4.57 -43.40 -14.42
CA ALA A 123 3.83 -42.78 -13.32
C ALA A 123 4.76 -42.16 -12.26
N LYS A 124 5.91 -42.77 -11.97
CA LYS A 124 6.92 -42.18 -11.07
C LYS A 124 7.58 -40.95 -11.69
N ALA A 125 7.91 -40.98 -12.98
CA ALA A 125 8.47 -39.86 -13.71
C ALA A 125 7.49 -38.68 -13.77
N ALA A 126 6.21 -38.93 -14.06
CA ALA A 126 5.18 -37.89 -14.07
C ALA A 126 5.01 -37.22 -12.69
N LYS A 127 5.01 -38.00 -11.60
CA LYS A 127 4.96 -37.47 -10.23
C LYS A 127 6.22 -36.69 -9.84
N ALA A 128 7.39 -37.07 -10.35
CA ALA A 128 8.63 -36.35 -10.12
C ALA A 128 8.62 -34.98 -10.82
N LEU A 129 8.17 -34.92 -12.08
CA LEU A 129 8.00 -33.67 -12.81
C LEU A 129 6.97 -32.74 -12.16
N GLU A 130 5.81 -33.27 -11.75
CA GLU A 130 4.79 -32.47 -11.04
C GLU A 130 5.31 -31.93 -9.69
N LYS A 131 6.14 -32.71 -8.99
CA LYS A 131 6.77 -32.27 -7.73
C LYS A 131 7.81 -31.17 -7.98
N GLU A 132 8.65 -31.32 -9.01
CA GLU A 132 9.65 -30.32 -9.40
C GLU A 132 8.99 -29.00 -9.85
N GLU A 133 7.90 -29.08 -10.61
CA GLU A 133 7.11 -27.92 -11.02
C GLU A 133 6.51 -27.17 -9.81
N LYS A 134 5.94 -27.91 -8.84
CA LYS A 134 5.41 -27.32 -7.59
C LYS A 134 6.50 -26.69 -6.72
N GLU A 135 7.66 -27.32 -6.62
CA GLU A 135 8.80 -26.77 -5.87
C GLU A 135 9.34 -25.50 -6.54
N ALA A 136 9.45 -25.49 -7.87
CA ALA A 136 9.84 -24.31 -8.63
C ALA A 136 8.82 -23.17 -8.49
N GLU A 137 7.51 -23.46 -8.57
CA GLU A 137 6.44 -22.48 -8.35
C GLU A 137 6.48 -21.92 -6.93
N GLN A 138 6.66 -22.77 -5.92
CA GLN A 138 6.77 -22.34 -4.53
C GLN A 138 8.01 -21.48 -4.30
N GLN A 139 9.14 -21.83 -4.89
CA GLN A 139 10.37 -21.03 -4.81
C GLN A 139 10.17 -19.67 -5.47
N GLN A 140 9.60 -19.64 -6.68
CA GLN A 140 9.29 -18.39 -7.38
C GLN A 140 8.37 -17.49 -6.56
N ARG A 141 7.35 -18.05 -5.90
CA ARG A 141 6.45 -17.31 -5.02
C ARG A 141 7.14 -16.77 -3.78
N ARG A 142 8.06 -17.55 -3.19
CA ARG A 142 8.88 -17.10 -2.05
C ARG A 142 9.79 -15.94 -2.45
N ASP A 143 10.46 -16.06 -3.59
CA ASP A 143 11.35 -15.02 -4.10
C ASP A 143 10.58 -13.73 -4.42
N ALA A 144 9.41 -13.85 -5.06
CA ALA A 144 8.52 -12.71 -5.31
C ALA A 144 8.04 -12.03 -4.02
N ALA A 145 7.65 -12.82 -3.01
CA ALA A 145 7.23 -12.30 -1.71
C ALA A 145 8.39 -11.61 -0.96
N GLN A 146 9.60 -12.15 -1.02
CA GLN A 146 10.79 -11.54 -0.44
C GLN A 146 11.14 -10.22 -1.14
N HIS A 147 11.11 -10.20 -2.47
CA HIS A 147 11.33 -8.98 -3.25
C HIS A 147 10.30 -7.89 -2.89
N LEU A 148 9.01 -8.23 -2.79
CA LEU A 148 7.98 -7.27 -2.32
C LEU A 148 8.20 -6.79 -0.88
N LYS A 149 8.64 -7.67 0.03
CA LYS A 149 8.98 -7.31 1.42
C LYS A 149 10.16 -6.33 1.46
N ALA A 150 11.18 -6.55 0.64
CA ALA A 150 12.33 -5.64 0.53
C ALA A 150 11.94 -4.25 0.03
N LEU A 151 10.94 -4.18 -0.85
CA LEU A 151 10.46 -2.91 -1.42
C LEU A 151 9.44 -2.17 -0.56
N ARG A 152 9.06 -2.68 0.62
CA ARG A 152 8.17 -1.96 1.55
C ARG A 152 8.77 -0.59 1.92
N PRO A 153 7.95 0.46 2.09
CA PRO A 153 8.47 1.81 2.35
C PRO A 153 9.41 1.91 3.56
N GLU A 154 9.16 1.14 4.64
CA GLU A 154 10.04 1.17 5.82
C GLU A 154 11.43 0.59 5.53
N ASN A 155 11.53 -0.38 4.61
CA ASN A 155 12.79 -0.99 4.22
C ASN A 155 13.52 -0.12 3.20
N ILE A 156 12.81 0.49 2.25
CA ILE A 156 13.42 1.45 1.32
C ILE A 156 13.97 2.67 2.06
N LEU A 157 13.28 3.17 3.09
CA LEU A 157 13.78 4.30 3.90
C LEU A 157 15.17 4.03 4.50
N LYS A 158 15.47 2.79 4.88
CA LYS A 158 16.79 2.41 5.45
C LYS A 158 17.91 2.41 4.40
N CYS A 159 17.54 2.30 3.13
CA CYS A 159 18.48 2.28 2.00
C CYS A 159 18.58 3.64 1.30
N LEU A 160 17.80 4.64 1.73
CA LEU A 160 17.82 5.99 1.19
C LEU A 160 18.79 6.87 1.98
N THR A 161 19.67 7.54 1.25
CA THR A 161 20.60 8.52 1.82
C THR A 161 20.23 9.90 1.32
N VAL A 162 20.00 10.82 2.25
CA VAL A 162 19.79 12.25 1.95
C VAL A 162 21.15 12.92 1.81
N CYS A 163 21.50 13.38 0.61
CA CYS A 163 22.76 14.05 0.32
C CYS A 163 22.53 15.56 0.39
N ILE A 164 23.26 16.25 1.27
CA ILE A 164 23.06 17.67 1.58
C ILE A 164 24.33 18.43 1.22
N ASP A 165 24.19 19.49 0.43
CA ASP A 165 25.29 20.40 0.14
C ASP A 165 25.68 21.21 1.39
N PRO A 166 26.97 21.22 1.81
CA PRO A 166 27.38 21.92 3.02
C PRO A 166 27.14 23.43 3.02
N ALA A 167 27.06 24.09 1.85
CA ALA A 167 26.76 25.53 1.79
C ALA A 167 25.35 25.83 2.31
N LEU A 168 24.44 24.86 2.22
CA LEU A 168 23.08 24.97 2.75
C LEU A 168 23.07 25.18 4.27
N LEU A 169 23.98 24.54 4.98
CA LEU A 169 24.06 24.56 6.44
C LEU A 169 24.63 25.88 7.00
N GLN A 170 25.01 26.82 6.13
CA GLN A 170 25.44 28.16 6.54
C GLN A 170 24.27 29.10 6.78
N GLN A 171 23.06 28.74 6.33
CA GLN A 171 21.84 29.51 6.56
C GLN A 171 21.37 29.35 8.02
N GLU A 172 20.83 30.43 8.59
CA GLU A 172 20.31 30.45 9.96
C GLU A 172 19.08 29.52 10.07
N GLY A 173 19.04 28.65 11.09
CA GLY A 173 17.96 27.68 11.31
C GLY A 173 18.07 26.37 10.52
N SER A 174 19.11 26.21 9.69
CA SER A 174 19.36 24.99 8.91
C SER A 174 19.68 23.75 9.77
N ASP A 175 20.05 23.93 11.04
CA ASP A 175 20.30 22.88 12.01
C ASP A 175 19.06 22.04 12.33
N ILE A 176 17.85 22.63 12.17
CA ILE A 176 16.57 21.93 12.34
C ILE A 176 16.46 20.73 11.38
N LEU A 177 17.00 20.86 10.16
CA LEU A 177 17.00 19.78 9.17
C LEU A 177 17.78 18.57 9.69
N LEU A 178 19.02 18.78 10.13
CA LEU A 178 19.88 17.71 10.63
C LEU A 178 19.32 17.10 11.91
N GLY A 179 18.77 17.95 12.80
CA GLY A 179 18.06 17.51 14.00
C GLY A 179 16.90 16.57 13.66
N ARG A 180 16.09 16.90 12.64
CA ARG A 180 14.99 16.04 12.21
C ARG A 180 15.47 14.73 11.59
N LEU A 181 16.41 14.78 10.66
CA LEU A 181 16.95 13.56 10.03
C LEU A 181 17.53 12.59 11.07
N THR A 182 18.25 13.14 12.05
CA THR A 182 18.77 12.37 13.19
C THR A 182 17.63 11.79 14.05
N SER A 183 16.61 12.58 14.39
CA SER A 183 15.47 12.11 15.19
C SER A 183 14.68 10.97 14.55
N LEU A 184 14.68 10.91 13.22
CA LEU A 184 14.02 9.88 12.43
C LEU A 184 14.92 8.67 12.15
N ASN A 185 16.18 8.70 12.60
CA ASN A 185 17.23 7.72 12.28
C ASN A 185 17.40 7.50 10.77
N TRP A 186 17.34 8.57 9.98
CA TRP A 186 17.57 8.52 8.54
C TRP A 186 19.03 8.77 8.20
N THR A 187 19.54 8.03 7.22
CA THR A 187 20.91 8.18 6.73
C THR A 187 21.04 9.45 5.89
N PHE A 188 22.06 10.26 6.20
CA PHE A 188 22.37 11.46 5.44
C PHE A 188 23.89 11.64 5.28
N GLN A 189 24.29 12.37 4.25
CA GLN A 189 25.69 12.66 3.91
C GLN A 189 25.86 14.14 3.61
N LEU A 190 27.00 14.71 4.03
CA LEU A 190 27.36 16.10 3.78
C LEU A 190 28.48 16.12 2.73
N GLU A 191 28.11 16.38 1.47
CA GLU A 191 29.02 16.34 0.34
C GLU A 191 28.71 17.48 -0.62
N SER A 192 29.75 18.10 -1.18
CA SER A 192 29.58 19.16 -2.16
C SER A 192 28.83 18.65 -3.37
N GLN A 193 27.70 19.29 -3.67
CA GLN A 193 26.81 18.90 -4.76
C GLN A 193 27.12 19.70 -6.04
N GLN A 194 26.58 19.25 -7.18
CA GLN A 194 26.70 20.00 -8.45
C GLN A 194 26.02 21.38 -8.37
N LEU A 195 24.96 21.49 -7.57
CA LEU A 195 24.29 22.74 -7.24
C LEU A 195 24.53 23.09 -5.78
N THR A 196 25.06 24.27 -5.51
CA THR A 196 25.17 24.80 -4.14
C THR A 196 23.78 24.97 -3.54
N HIS A 197 23.65 24.74 -2.22
CA HIS A 197 22.37 24.81 -1.50
C HIS A 197 21.33 23.76 -1.94
N SER A 198 21.79 22.64 -2.52
CA SER A 198 20.90 21.56 -2.95
C SER A 198 20.85 20.38 -1.97
N ILE A 199 19.72 19.67 -2.01
CA ILE A 199 19.48 18.40 -1.35
C ILE A 199 19.06 17.38 -2.40
N THR A 200 19.73 16.25 -2.43
CA THR A 200 19.47 15.14 -3.34
C THR A 200 19.30 13.83 -2.58
N TRP A 201 18.90 12.77 -3.27
CA TRP A 201 18.73 11.44 -2.68
C TRP A 201 19.46 10.40 -3.49
N THR A 202 20.08 9.46 -2.78
CA THR A 202 20.62 8.24 -3.36
C THR A 202 20.03 7.02 -2.67
N ARG A 203 19.99 5.89 -3.38
CA ARG A 203 19.47 4.62 -2.88
C ARG A 203 20.47 3.52 -3.11
N THR A 204 20.83 2.79 -2.05
CA THR A 204 21.64 1.57 -2.16
C THR A 204 20.73 0.38 -2.47
N LEU A 205 21.05 -0.36 -3.54
CA LEU A 205 20.31 -1.58 -3.87
C LEU A 205 20.98 -2.81 -3.23
N PRO A 206 20.29 -3.56 -2.36
CA PRO A 206 20.89 -4.71 -1.68
C PRO A 206 21.20 -5.89 -2.61
N GLU A 207 20.57 -5.97 -3.78
CA GLU A 207 20.69 -7.12 -4.69
C GLU A 207 21.91 -7.09 -5.63
N ASP A 208 22.60 -5.95 -5.79
CA ASP A 208 23.51 -5.75 -6.94
C ASP A 208 24.91 -5.21 -6.55
N GLY A 209 25.32 -5.42 -5.29
CA GLY A 209 26.68 -5.13 -4.78
C GLY A 209 27.04 -3.63 -4.77
N ASP A 210 26.55 -2.91 -3.76
CA ASP A 210 26.83 -1.48 -3.50
C ASP A 210 26.57 -0.52 -4.67
N LYS A 211 25.70 -0.89 -5.63
CA LYS A 211 25.24 0.06 -6.63
C LYS A 211 24.36 1.12 -5.98
N VAL A 212 24.87 2.34 -5.99
CA VAL A 212 24.16 3.55 -5.61
C VAL A 212 23.38 4.05 -6.81
N VAL A 213 22.06 4.13 -6.67
CA VAL A 213 21.17 4.74 -7.66
C VAL A 213 20.85 6.15 -7.21
N GLU A 214 21.08 7.13 -8.08
CA GLU A 214 20.72 8.52 -7.82
C GLU A 214 19.24 8.74 -8.18
N GLU A 215 18.46 9.33 -7.28
CA GLU A 215 17.05 9.65 -7.52
C GLU A 215 16.93 10.93 -8.37
N GLU A 216 15.80 11.10 -9.05
CA GLU A 216 15.60 12.18 -10.04
C GLU A 216 15.36 13.56 -9.40
N GLN A 217 14.94 13.58 -8.13
CA GLN A 217 14.48 14.78 -7.44
C GLN A 217 15.64 15.55 -6.81
N VAL A 218 15.61 16.87 -6.97
CA VAL A 218 16.56 17.82 -6.39
C VAL A 218 15.77 18.94 -5.72
N LEU A 219 16.02 19.20 -4.44
CA LEU A 219 15.53 20.42 -3.80
C LEU A 219 16.65 21.44 -3.81
N LEU A 220 16.36 22.65 -4.29
CA LEU A 220 17.29 23.78 -4.28
C LEU A 220 16.73 24.85 -3.36
N VAL A 221 17.39 25.12 -2.23
CA VAL A 221 16.92 26.11 -1.25
C VAL A 221 17.65 27.42 -1.50
N ILE A 222 16.92 28.49 -1.81
CA ILE A 222 17.50 29.82 -2.07
C ILE A 222 16.70 30.89 -1.33
N GLY A 223 17.37 31.97 -0.97
CA GLY A 223 16.71 33.13 -0.39
C GLY A 223 15.96 33.95 -1.44
N TRP A 224 15.13 34.86 -0.96
CA TRP A 224 14.34 35.77 -1.79
C TRP A 224 15.17 36.54 -2.83
N SER A 225 16.28 37.16 -2.42
CA SER A 225 17.13 37.95 -3.35
C SER A 225 17.70 37.10 -4.48
N ASP A 226 18.17 35.89 -4.17
CA ASP A 226 18.72 34.95 -5.15
C ASP A 226 17.66 34.48 -6.15
N PHE A 227 16.42 34.33 -5.67
CA PHE A 227 15.26 34.01 -6.51
C PHE A 227 14.93 35.15 -7.48
N LEU A 228 14.98 36.42 -7.05
CA LEU A 228 14.76 37.55 -7.95
C LEU A 228 15.83 37.65 -9.04
N ASP A 229 17.09 37.40 -8.68
CA ASP A 229 18.21 37.36 -9.61
C ASP A 229 18.09 36.21 -10.62
N LEU A 230 17.55 35.07 -10.19
CA LEU A 230 17.20 33.95 -11.05
C LEU A 230 16.13 34.35 -12.07
N LEU A 231 15.00 34.90 -11.62
CA LEU A 231 13.91 35.33 -12.50
C LEU A 231 14.37 36.39 -13.52
N SER A 232 15.13 37.37 -13.05
CA SER A 232 15.71 38.42 -13.89
C SER A 232 16.65 37.86 -14.97
N ALA A 233 17.42 36.81 -14.64
CA ALA A 233 18.30 36.15 -15.60
C ALA A 233 17.51 35.32 -16.63
N VAL A 234 16.44 34.63 -16.22
CA VAL A 234 15.57 33.90 -17.15
C VAL A 234 14.84 34.86 -18.09
N LYS A 235 14.32 35.98 -17.58
CA LYS A 235 13.70 37.01 -18.42
C LYS A 235 14.64 37.49 -19.52
N LYS A 236 15.88 37.83 -19.14
CA LYS A 236 16.91 38.25 -20.10
C LYS A 236 17.22 37.17 -21.12
N LEU A 237 17.23 35.89 -20.73
CA LEU A 237 17.41 34.77 -21.67
C LEU A 237 16.27 34.69 -22.69
N LEU A 238 15.02 34.90 -22.26
CA LEU A 238 13.85 34.90 -23.14
C LEU A 238 13.91 36.06 -24.14
N GLU A 239 14.31 37.25 -23.67
CA GLU A 239 14.46 38.44 -24.51
C GLU A 239 15.66 38.35 -25.47
N SER A 240 16.76 37.68 -25.08
CA SER A 240 17.99 37.58 -25.88
C SER A 240 18.00 36.45 -26.92
N GLY A 241 16.95 35.64 -27.01
CA GLY A 241 16.89 34.54 -27.98
C GLY A 241 17.91 33.42 -27.74
N GLY A 242 18.41 33.28 -26.51
CA GLY A 242 19.32 32.19 -26.11
C GLY A 242 20.81 32.55 -26.06
N GLU A 243 21.20 33.79 -26.34
CA GLU A 243 22.57 34.24 -26.07
C GLU A 243 22.76 34.51 -24.57
N GLY A 244 23.72 33.79 -23.98
CA GLY A 244 23.83 33.60 -22.53
C GLY A 244 23.99 34.90 -21.74
N ALA A 245 23.16 35.05 -20.71
CA ALA A 245 23.34 36.07 -19.69
C ALA A 245 24.59 35.73 -18.85
N HIS A 246 25.74 36.29 -19.21
CA HIS A 246 26.97 36.20 -18.41
C HIS A 246 26.89 37.11 -17.18
N GLY A 247 26.16 36.65 -16.15
CA GLY A 247 26.11 37.26 -14.82
C GLY A 247 26.35 36.21 -13.73
N LYS A 248 26.73 36.64 -12.52
CA LYS A 248 26.91 35.78 -11.33
C LYS A 248 25.56 35.29 -10.76
N SER A 249 24.62 34.91 -11.60
CA SER A 249 23.28 34.49 -11.19
C SER A 249 23.26 32.98 -10.90
N PHE A 250 22.44 32.56 -9.93
CA PHE A 250 22.10 31.15 -9.68
C PHE A 250 21.55 30.43 -10.92
N PHE A 251 21.12 31.18 -11.93
CA PHE A 251 20.63 30.63 -13.18
C PHE A 251 21.69 29.89 -13.99
N SER A 252 22.94 30.38 -14.08
CA SER A 252 23.91 29.74 -14.98
C SER A 252 24.33 28.35 -14.52
N PRO A 253 24.66 28.10 -13.23
CA PRO A 253 24.93 26.74 -12.77
C PRO A 253 23.69 25.85 -12.85
N LEU A 254 22.50 26.38 -12.57
CA LEU A 254 21.24 25.65 -12.69
C LEU A 254 20.97 25.23 -14.15
N GLN A 255 21.18 26.14 -15.10
CA GLN A 255 20.98 25.87 -16.52
C GLN A 255 21.97 24.83 -17.03
N GLU A 256 23.25 24.92 -16.65
CA GLU A 256 24.27 23.93 -17.01
C GLU A 256 23.91 22.54 -16.43
N PHE A 257 23.50 22.50 -15.16
CA PHE A 257 23.05 21.29 -14.49
C PHE A 257 21.88 20.64 -15.23
N LEU A 258 20.81 21.40 -15.51
CA LEU A 258 19.62 20.88 -16.19
C LEU A 258 19.89 20.43 -17.63
N ASN A 259 20.81 21.10 -18.33
CA ASN A 259 21.21 20.70 -19.68
C ASN A 259 22.01 19.40 -19.68
N ARG A 260 22.80 19.14 -18.63
CA ARG A 260 23.58 17.90 -18.46
C ARG A 260 22.72 16.75 -17.95
N GLU A 261 21.80 17.04 -17.03
CA GLU A 261 21.01 16.07 -16.28
C GLU A 261 19.53 16.14 -16.65
N ALA A 262 19.19 15.82 -17.91
CA ALA A 262 17.85 16.00 -18.48
C ALA A 262 16.71 15.24 -17.75
N LYS A 263 17.04 14.27 -16.90
CA LYS A 263 16.05 13.50 -16.11
C LYS A 263 15.76 14.11 -14.74
N LYS A 264 16.59 15.06 -14.29
CA LYS A 264 16.44 15.65 -12.97
C LYS A 264 15.26 16.61 -12.96
N VAL A 265 14.56 16.61 -11.84
CA VAL A 265 13.45 17.53 -11.56
C VAL A 265 13.88 18.38 -10.37
N VAL A 266 13.97 19.69 -10.59
CA VAL A 266 14.42 20.64 -9.57
C VAL A 266 13.20 21.33 -8.98
N THR A 267 13.06 21.29 -7.66
CA THR A 267 12.09 22.10 -6.95
C THR A 267 12.83 23.14 -6.14
N ILE A 268 12.62 24.41 -6.49
CA ILE A 268 13.20 25.55 -5.81
C ILE A 268 12.32 25.88 -4.61
N LEU A 269 12.92 25.85 -3.42
CA LEU A 269 12.31 26.30 -2.18
C LEU A 269 12.81 27.72 -1.90
N VAL A 270 11.92 28.70 -2.02
CA VAL A 270 12.25 30.11 -1.77
C VAL A 270 11.95 30.44 -0.32
N THR A 271 13.01 30.81 0.43
CA THR A 271 12.94 31.25 1.83
C THR A 271 13.04 32.76 1.95
N ASP A 272 12.66 33.28 3.12
CA ASP A 272 12.83 34.69 3.51
C ASP A 272 12.06 35.64 2.58
N SER A 273 10.92 35.16 2.07
CA SER A 273 10.08 35.97 1.20
C SER A 273 9.38 37.05 2.03
N PRO A 274 9.37 38.33 1.59
CA PRO A 274 8.59 39.37 2.26
C PRO A 274 7.08 39.07 2.27
N LEU A 275 6.64 38.13 1.43
CA LEU A 275 5.29 37.57 1.38
C LEU A 275 4.92 36.74 2.64
N GLU A 276 5.89 36.40 3.49
CA GLU A 276 5.72 35.65 4.74
C GLU A 276 4.86 36.39 5.78
N TYR A 277 4.81 37.74 5.74
CA TYR A 277 4.15 38.55 6.77
C TYR A 277 2.72 38.99 6.41
N THR A 278 2.23 38.70 5.19
CA THR A 278 0.96 39.23 4.67
C THR A 278 -0.09 38.14 4.45
N SER A 279 -0.18 37.15 5.33
CA SER A 279 -1.20 36.08 5.28
C SER A 279 -2.67 36.55 5.47
N SER A 280 -2.92 37.86 5.52
CA SER A 280 -4.26 38.47 5.65
C SER A 280 -4.69 39.32 4.46
N VAL A 281 -3.90 39.40 3.38
CA VAL A 281 -4.22 40.21 2.19
C VAL A 281 -4.37 39.30 0.97
N SER A 282 -5.31 39.63 0.10
CA SER A 282 -5.70 38.91 -1.12
C SER A 282 -4.51 38.46 -2.01
N ASP A 283 -4.75 37.43 -2.82
CA ASP A 283 -3.87 36.90 -3.88
C ASP A 283 -3.19 38.05 -4.66
N ASP A 284 -3.92 39.12 -5.00
CA ASP A 284 -3.36 40.28 -5.72
C ASP A 284 -2.11 40.93 -5.07
N SER A 285 -1.87 40.74 -3.76
CA SER A 285 -0.75 41.39 -3.05
C SER A 285 0.63 40.74 -3.27
N TYR A 286 0.69 39.46 -3.66
CA TYR A 286 1.99 38.78 -3.87
C TYR A 286 2.62 39.17 -5.21
N GLU A 287 1.79 39.35 -6.22
CA GLU A 287 2.21 39.69 -7.58
C GLU A 287 2.73 41.12 -7.66
N ASP A 288 2.08 42.04 -6.96
CA ASP A 288 2.48 43.44 -6.89
C ASP A 288 3.87 43.62 -6.28
N THR A 289 4.22 42.82 -5.28
CA THR A 289 5.54 42.87 -4.60
C THR A 289 6.63 42.35 -5.53
N LEU A 290 6.42 41.19 -6.16
CA LEU A 290 7.35 40.64 -7.16
C LEU A 290 7.52 41.58 -8.36
N ALA A 291 6.42 42.11 -8.88
CA ALA A 291 6.42 43.02 -10.02
C ALA A 291 7.24 44.29 -9.73
N SER A 292 7.06 44.85 -8.54
CA SER A 292 7.77 46.06 -8.11
C SER A 292 9.28 45.82 -7.97
N GLU A 293 9.69 44.70 -7.38
CA GLU A 293 11.11 44.41 -7.13
C GLU A 293 11.86 43.96 -8.40
N LEU A 294 11.19 43.24 -9.29
CA LEU A 294 11.77 42.79 -10.56
C LEU A 294 11.70 43.84 -11.67
N GLY A 295 10.86 44.88 -11.50
CA GLY A 295 10.49 45.78 -12.60
C GLY A 295 9.84 45.01 -13.76
N MET A 296 9.11 43.95 -13.44
CA MET A 296 8.40 43.08 -14.38
C MET A 296 6.90 43.29 -14.20
N ASP A 297 6.12 43.22 -15.27
CA ASP A 297 4.68 43.07 -15.11
C ASP A 297 4.34 41.62 -14.70
N GLN A 298 3.12 41.42 -14.21
CA GLN A 298 2.65 40.10 -13.78
C GLN A 298 2.77 39.06 -14.89
N LEU A 299 2.41 39.42 -16.12
CA LEU A 299 2.43 38.52 -17.27
C LEU A 299 3.85 38.05 -17.60
N GLN A 300 4.84 38.93 -17.46
CA GLN A 300 6.25 38.59 -17.61
C GLN A 300 6.75 37.64 -16.52
N ILE A 301 6.30 37.83 -15.27
CA ILE A 301 6.65 36.92 -14.16
C ILE A 301 6.05 35.54 -14.43
N GLU A 302 4.77 35.47 -14.79
CA GLU A 302 4.11 34.23 -15.17
C GLU A 302 4.80 33.57 -16.37
N GLU A 303 5.15 34.32 -17.41
CA GLU A 303 5.86 33.79 -18.58
C GLU A 303 7.19 33.15 -18.20
N VAL A 304 7.96 33.78 -17.30
CA VAL A 304 9.22 33.23 -16.79
C VAL A 304 9.00 31.96 -15.97
N LEU A 305 8.02 31.94 -15.06
CA LEU A 305 7.71 30.77 -14.24
C LEU A 305 7.19 29.60 -15.09
N VAL A 306 6.33 29.89 -16.07
CA VAL A 306 5.84 28.92 -17.05
C VAL A 306 6.99 28.39 -17.91
N HIS A 307 7.93 29.25 -18.32
CA HIS A 307 9.12 28.79 -19.04
C HIS A 307 9.96 27.81 -18.22
N LEU A 308 10.22 28.13 -16.95
CA LEU A 308 10.93 27.26 -16.02
C LEU A 308 10.21 25.91 -15.84
N GLN A 309 8.88 25.93 -15.73
CA GLN A 309 8.08 24.72 -15.55
C GLN A 309 8.04 23.84 -16.81
N LEU A 310 7.77 24.43 -17.98
CA LEU A 310 7.55 23.68 -19.23
C LEU A 310 8.83 23.24 -19.93
N TYR A 311 9.88 24.08 -19.90
CA TYR A 311 11.10 23.82 -20.67
C TYR A 311 12.28 23.35 -19.82
N LYS A 312 12.22 23.51 -18.49
CA LYS A 312 13.35 23.26 -17.59
C LYS A 312 13.08 22.26 -16.47
N ASN A 313 11.87 21.70 -16.36
CA ASN A 313 11.46 20.81 -15.26
C ASN A 313 11.74 21.41 -13.87
N VAL A 314 11.57 22.73 -13.75
CA VAL A 314 11.75 23.47 -12.51
C VAL A 314 10.39 23.84 -11.95
N SER A 315 10.13 23.47 -10.71
CA SER A 315 9.00 24.00 -9.94
C SER A 315 9.49 24.95 -8.85
N VAL A 316 8.67 25.93 -8.49
CA VAL A 316 8.97 26.91 -7.45
C VAL A 316 7.94 26.79 -6.34
N VAL A 317 8.39 26.75 -5.10
CA VAL A 317 7.55 26.69 -3.90
C VAL A 317 8.08 27.68 -2.88
N PHE A 318 7.23 28.59 -2.42
CA PHE A 318 7.54 29.50 -1.33
C PHE A 318 7.29 28.80 0.00
N VAL A 319 8.25 28.88 0.92
CA VAL A 319 8.20 28.17 2.20
C VAL A 319 8.53 29.11 3.35
N GLU A 320 7.78 28.98 4.45
CA GLU A 320 7.96 29.80 5.65
C GLU A 320 9.02 29.19 6.57
N GLY A 321 10.25 29.66 6.40
CA GLY A 321 11.40 29.28 7.22
C GLY A 321 11.82 27.80 7.14
N TRP A 322 12.80 27.46 7.98
CA TRP A 322 13.47 26.16 7.94
C TRP A 322 12.62 24.98 8.40
N GLN A 323 11.56 25.24 9.17
CA GLN A 323 10.61 24.21 9.57
C GLN A 323 9.88 23.65 8.34
N ALA A 324 9.39 24.53 7.46
CA ALA A 324 8.71 24.16 6.22
C ALA A 324 9.67 23.48 5.21
N VAL A 325 10.90 23.98 5.07
CA VAL A 325 11.95 23.31 4.27
C VAL A 325 12.16 21.86 4.75
N THR A 326 12.29 21.69 6.06
CA THR A 326 12.51 20.38 6.69
C THR A 326 11.31 19.44 6.51
N ASP A 327 10.09 19.99 6.54
CA ASP A 327 8.86 19.24 6.25
C ASP A 327 8.79 18.78 4.79
N GLN A 328 9.21 19.62 3.83
CA GLN A 328 9.30 19.25 2.42
C GLN A 328 10.33 18.14 2.17
N VAL A 329 11.53 18.25 2.76
CA VAL A 329 12.55 17.18 2.70
C VAL A 329 11.99 15.87 3.27
N SER A 330 11.26 15.95 4.39
CA SER A 330 10.66 14.78 5.03
C SER A 330 9.56 14.15 4.20
N ALA A 331 8.67 14.97 3.61
CA ALA A 331 7.60 14.52 2.75
C ALA A 331 8.14 13.85 1.48
N LEU A 332 9.14 14.48 0.85
CA LEU A 332 9.76 13.96 -0.36
C LEU A 332 10.52 12.66 -0.10
N THR A 333 11.31 12.58 0.97
CA THR A 333 12.00 11.34 1.36
C THR A 333 11.00 10.18 1.56
N LYS A 334 9.87 10.44 2.24
CA LYS A 334 8.79 9.45 2.40
C LYS A 334 8.07 9.11 1.10
N ALA A 335 7.98 10.05 0.15
CA ALA A 335 7.38 9.80 -1.16
C ALA A 335 8.30 8.91 -2.01
N LEU A 336 9.60 9.19 -2.01
CA LEU A 336 10.63 8.39 -2.69
C LEU A 336 10.65 6.96 -2.16
N SER A 337 10.50 6.76 -0.85
CA SER A 337 10.48 5.40 -0.29
C SER A 337 9.26 4.58 -0.70
N LYS A 338 8.13 5.24 -1.01
CA LYS A 338 6.90 4.59 -1.46
C LYS A 338 6.90 4.29 -2.96
N ARG A 339 7.68 5.03 -3.77
CA ARG A 339 7.66 4.95 -5.25
C ARG A 339 7.89 3.52 -5.77
N PRO A 340 8.94 2.77 -5.35
CA PRO A 340 9.15 1.40 -5.85
C PRO A 340 8.01 0.46 -5.51
N TYR A 341 7.49 0.53 -4.29
CA TYR A 341 6.36 -0.29 -3.85
C TYR A 341 5.09 0.01 -4.65
N LYS A 342 4.76 1.29 -4.83
CA LYS A 342 3.60 1.75 -5.59
C LYS A 342 3.62 1.28 -7.03
N LEU A 343 4.77 1.38 -7.70
CA LEU A 343 4.92 0.91 -9.09
C LEU A 343 4.58 -0.58 -9.28
N LEU A 344 4.85 -1.41 -8.26
CA LEU A 344 4.57 -2.85 -8.31
C LEU A 344 3.17 -3.22 -7.84
N THR A 345 2.62 -2.48 -6.88
CA THR A 345 1.39 -2.85 -6.15
C THR A 345 0.15 -2.08 -6.55
N GLU A 346 0.28 -0.87 -7.12
CA GLU A 346 -0.86 -0.10 -7.59
C GLU A 346 -1.57 -0.85 -8.73
N ARG A 347 -2.78 -1.32 -8.43
CA ARG A 347 -3.64 -2.04 -9.37
C ARG A 347 -4.29 -1.04 -10.31
N SER A 348 -3.86 -1.01 -11.56
CA SER A 348 -4.46 -0.18 -12.62
C SER A 348 -5.95 -0.51 -12.86
N GLU A 349 -6.42 -1.69 -12.44
CA GLU A 349 -7.81 -2.14 -12.61
C GLU A 349 -8.80 -1.49 -11.63
N LEU A 350 -8.34 -0.98 -10.49
CA LEU A 350 -9.17 -0.32 -9.48
C LEU A 350 -8.49 0.98 -9.00
N PRO A 351 -8.26 1.95 -9.91
CA PRO A 351 -7.53 3.17 -9.57
C PRO A 351 -8.28 4.06 -8.56
N PHE A 352 -9.58 3.80 -8.33
CA PHE A 352 -10.38 4.49 -7.33
C PHE A 352 -10.20 3.94 -5.91
N CYS A 353 -9.71 2.71 -5.76
CA CYS A 353 -9.39 2.11 -4.47
C CYS A 353 -8.04 2.63 -3.99
N VAL A 354 -7.96 3.94 -3.75
CA VAL A 354 -6.75 4.62 -3.28
C VAL A 354 -6.55 4.38 -1.79
N ASP A 355 -5.33 4.11 -1.35
CA ASP A 355 -5.02 4.09 0.08
C ASP A 355 -5.27 5.47 0.72
N GLY A 356 -5.81 5.51 1.94
CA GLY A 356 -5.95 6.74 2.72
C GLY A 356 -7.37 6.99 3.25
N SER A 357 -7.64 8.23 3.67
CA SER A 357 -8.94 8.63 4.26
C SER A 357 -10.12 8.43 3.31
N TRP A 358 -9.88 8.49 1.99
CA TRP A 358 -10.87 8.20 0.95
C TRP A 358 -11.27 6.72 0.86
N ALA A 359 -10.37 5.80 1.22
CA ALA A 359 -10.68 4.37 1.39
C ALA A 359 -11.06 3.99 2.82
N SER A 360 -11.30 4.98 3.70
CA SER A 360 -11.75 4.69 5.06
C SER A 360 -13.15 4.10 5.02
N GLY A 361 -13.23 2.78 5.21
CA GLY A 361 -14.50 2.07 5.39
C GLY A 361 -15.10 2.35 6.78
N ALA A 362 -16.38 2.03 6.95
CA ALA A 362 -17.01 2.04 8.27
C ALA A 362 -16.63 0.76 9.04
N ARG A 363 -16.31 0.90 10.33
CA ARG A 363 -16.02 -0.24 11.20
C ARG A 363 -17.32 -0.99 11.50
N VAL A 364 -17.36 -2.28 11.16
CA VAL A 364 -18.52 -3.14 11.42
C VAL A 364 -18.15 -4.19 12.47
N GLN A 365 -18.98 -4.30 13.51
CA GLN A 365 -18.84 -5.31 14.55
C GLN A 365 -19.49 -6.65 14.15
N ARG A 366 -19.21 -7.72 14.91
CA ARG A 366 -19.73 -9.07 14.60
C ARG A 366 -21.27 -9.17 14.65
N ASP A 367 -21.91 -8.32 15.43
CA ASP A 367 -23.37 -8.20 15.54
C ASP A 367 -24.00 -7.41 14.37
N GLY A 368 -23.20 -6.87 13.45
CA GLY A 368 -23.65 -6.03 12.34
C GLY A 368 -23.76 -4.54 12.69
N SER A 369 -23.43 -4.14 13.93
CA SER A 369 -23.38 -2.73 14.32
C SER A 369 -22.34 -2.00 13.44
N GLY A 370 -22.79 -0.97 12.71
CA GLY A 370 -21.99 -0.23 11.72
C GLY A 370 -22.50 -0.37 10.29
N LEU A 371 -23.28 -1.41 9.95
CA LEU A 371 -23.81 -1.61 8.59
C LEU A 371 -24.74 -0.47 8.12
N GLY A 372 -25.45 0.17 9.05
CA GLY A 372 -26.25 1.35 8.75
C GLY A 372 -25.44 2.55 8.27
N GLN A 373 -24.15 2.62 8.59
CA GLN A 373 -23.21 3.64 8.06
C GLN A 373 -22.60 3.20 6.74
N VAL A 374 -22.36 1.89 6.56
CA VAL A 374 -21.84 1.32 5.30
C VAL A 374 -22.81 1.58 4.15
N TRP A 375 -24.11 1.40 4.37
CA TRP A 375 -25.11 1.51 3.32
C TRP A 375 -25.11 2.86 2.58
N PRO A 376 -25.23 4.01 3.26
CA PRO A 376 -25.13 5.31 2.58
C PRO A 376 -23.73 5.55 1.98
N LEU A 377 -22.64 5.03 2.56
CA LEU A 377 -21.30 5.14 1.97
C LEU A 377 -21.19 4.37 0.65
N GLN A 378 -21.83 3.21 0.52
CA GLN A 378 -21.91 2.45 -0.74
C GLN A 378 -22.64 3.24 -1.82
N LEU A 379 -23.74 3.90 -1.47
CA LEU A 379 -24.49 4.75 -2.40
C LEU A 379 -23.66 5.97 -2.85
N GLN A 380 -22.85 6.56 -1.97
CA GLN A 380 -21.96 7.68 -2.29
C GLN A 380 -20.84 7.33 -3.28
N GLN A 381 -20.53 6.04 -3.47
CA GLN A 381 -19.54 5.63 -4.48
C GLN A 381 -20.04 5.86 -5.91
N LEU A 382 -21.34 6.06 -6.10
CA LEU A 382 -21.90 6.38 -7.40
C LEU A 382 -21.65 7.85 -7.75
N ASN A 383 -21.22 8.08 -9.00
CA ASN A 383 -21.01 9.43 -9.52
C ASN A 383 -22.23 10.32 -9.25
N ARG A 384 -21.96 11.57 -8.80
CA ARG A 384 -22.97 12.61 -8.51
C ARG A 384 -23.94 12.29 -7.36
N VAL A 385 -23.71 11.21 -6.60
CA VAL A 385 -24.46 10.91 -5.39
C VAL A 385 -23.78 11.55 -4.18
N SER A 386 -24.25 12.75 -3.80
CA SER A 386 -23.76 13.43 -2.59
C SER A 386 -24.16 12.69 -1.31
N ALA A 387 -23.47 12.97 -0.20
CA ALA A 387 -23.77 12.38 1.10
C ALA A 387 -25.24 12.57 1.54
N VAL A 388 -25.83 13.73 1.25
CA VAL A 388 -27.23 14.02 1.58
C VAL A 388 -28.19 13.19 0.72
N VAL A 389 -27.87 12.98 -0.57
CA VAL A 389 -28.68 12.13 -1.47
C VAL A 389 -28.64 10.68 -0.97
N ALA A 390 -27.46 10.16 -0.67
CA ALA A 390 -27.29 8.81 -0.14
C ALA A 390 -28.02 8.62 1.20
N ALA A 391 -27.92 9.59 2.11
CA ALA A 391 -28.66 9.56 3.38
C ALA A 391 -30.18 9.59 3.17
N THR A 392 -30.67 10.37 2.20
CA THR A 392 -32.10 10.42 1.84
C THR A 392 -32.60 9.07 1.32
N VAL A 393 -31.85 8.43 0.42
CA VAL A 393 -32.17 7.10 -0.10
C VAL A 393 -32.09 6.04 1.02
N ALA A 394 -31.06 6.11 1.87
CA ALA A 394 -30.89 5.17 2.99
C ALA A 394 -31.95 5.35 4.08
N ALA A 395 -32.51 6.55 4.25
CA ALA A 395 -33.62 6.80 5.18
C ALA A 395 -34.93 6.16 4.67
N GLU A 396 -35.20 6.27 3.36
CA GLU A 396 -36.36 5.63 2.72
C GLU A 396 -36.20 4.10 2.63
N TYR A 397 -35.01 3.65 2.24
CA TYR A 397 -34.67 2.23 2.09
C TYR A 397 -33.48 1.89 2.98
N GLN A 398 -33.78 1.45 4.21
CA GLN A 398 -32.80 1.20 5.27
C GLN A 398 -31.82 0.05 4.99
N SER A 399 -32.04 -0.73 3.94
CA SER A 399 -31.12 -1.79 3.51
C SER A 399 -31.15 -2.00 1.99
N PRO A 400 -30.07 -2.57 1.40
CA PRO A 400 -30.05 -2.93 -0.02
C PRO A 400 -31.20 -3.86 -0.40
N GLN A 401 -31.57 -4.79 0.49
CA GLN A 401 -32.65 -5.75 0.25
C GLN A 401 -34.01 -5.06 0.13
N LEU A 402 -34.30 -4.05 0.97
CA LEU A 402 -35.54 -3.28 0.88
C LEU A 402 -35.63 -2.51 -0.43
N LEU A 403 -34.52 -1.93 -0.89
CA LEU A 403 -34.46 -1.24 -2.18
C LEU A 403 -34.69 -2.21 -3.35
N LEU A 404 -34.04 -3.38 -3.33
CA LEU A 404 -34.22 -4.42 -4.36
C LEU A 404 -35.66 -4.94 -4.40
N GLN A 405 -36.27 -5.20 -3.24
CA GLN A 405 -37.67 -5.62 -3.17
C GLN A 405 -38.62 -4.55 -3.73
N ALA A 406 -38.34 -3.26 -3.50
CA ALA A 406 -39.13 -2.18 -4.07
C ALA A 406 -39.06 -2.16 -5.61
N TYR A 407 -37.87 -2.39 -6.20
CA TYR A 407 -37.75 -2.53 -7.65
C TYR A 407 -38.51 -3.75 -8.20
N GLN A 408 -38.46 -4.88 -7.50
CA GLN A 408 -39.13 -6.12 -7.92
C GLN A 408 -40.66 -6.02 -7.95
N LYS A 409 -41.24 -5.19 -7.07
CA LYS A 409 -42.70 -4.96 -7.01
C LYS A 409 -43.23 -4.14 -8.19
N LEU A 410 -42.37 -3.38 -8.88
CA LEU A 410 -42.75 -2.58 -10.03
C LEU A 410 -42.70 -3.42 -11.30
N GLU A 411 -43.70 -3.26 -12.18
CA GLU A 411 -43.84 -4.05 -13.40
C GLU A 411 -43.06 -3.43 -14.58
N SER A 412 -42.99 -2.10 -14.65
CA SER A 412 -42.34 -1.37 -15.74
C SER A 412 -40.90 -0.97 -15.41
N GLU A 413 -39.99 -1.15 -16.37
CA GLU A 413 -38.60 -0.71 -16.25
C GLU A 413 -38.48 0.83 -16.10
N VAL A 414 -39.41 1.58 -16.70
CA VAL A 414 -39.46 3.05 -16.60
C VAL A 414 -39.78 3.48 -15.17
N GLU A 415 -40.72 2.80 -14.52
CA GLU A 415 -41.08 3.05 -13.12
C GLU A 415 -39.94 2.69 -12.18
N ARG A 416 -39.26 1.55 -12.43
CA ARG A 416 -38.07 1.15 -11.66
C ARG A 416 -36.97 2.21 -11.75
N LYS A 417 -36.68 2.71 -12.95
CA LYS A 417 -35.70 3.79 -13.15
C LYS A 417 -36.12 5.09 -12.47
N ALA A 418 -37.42 5.35 -12.30
CA ALA A 418 -37.94 6.56 -11.68
C ALA A 418 -38.21 6.46 -10.17
N LEU A 419 -38.06 5.28 -9.55
CA LEU A 419 -38.46 5.01 -8.16
C LEU A 419 -37.92 6.03 -7.15
N LEU A 420 -36.65 6.43 -7.29
CA LEU A 420 -35.99 7.35 -6.37
C LEU A 420 -36.07 8.81 -6.82
N ALA A 421 -36.51 9.07 -8.06
CA ALA A 421 -36.43 10.40 -8.68
C ALA A 421 -37.24 11.46 -7.92
N GLY A 422 -38.35 11.03 -7.30
CA GLY A 422 -39.26 11.89 -6.54
C GLY A 422 -38.86 12.17 -5.10
N LEU A 423 -37.85 11.49 -4.56
CA LEU A 423 -37.46 11.66 -3.15
C LEU A 423 -36.96 13.07 -2.87
N LEU A 424 -37.43 13.65 -1.77
CA LEU A 424 -37.13 15.02 -1.35
C LEU A 424 -35.89 15.06 -0.48
N ILE A 425 -34.92 15.85 -0.91
CA ILE A 425 -33.69 16.17 -0.19
C ILE A 425 -33.94 17.47 0.57
N LYS A 426 -33.93 17.38 1.90
CA LYS A 426 -33.99 18.55 2.78
C LYS A 426 -32.57 19.00 3.09
N THR A 427 -32.17 20.16 2.56
CA THR A 427 -30.94 20.86 2.95
C THR A 427 -31.35 22.19 3.57
N GLU A 428 -30.56 22.70 4.52
CA GLU A 428 -30.84 23.92 5.31
C GLU A 428 -31.37 25.08 4.43
N GLY A 429 -32.69 25.20 4.32
CA GLY A 429 -33.39 26.24 3.57
C GLY A 429 -33.71 25.98 2.08
N LYS A 430 -33.34 24.84 1.48
CA LYS A 430 -33.70 24.49 0.09
C LYS A 430 -34.14 23.03 -0.04
N GLU A 431 -35.30 22.83 -0.65
CA GLU A 431 -35.80 21.51 -1.03
C GLU A 431 -35.46 21.22 -2.49
N ARG A 432 -34.81 20.07 -2.74
CA ARG A 432 -34.55 19.58 -4.09
C ARG A 432 -34.91 18.11 -4.20
N ARG A 433 -35.22 17.63 -5.40
CA ARG A 433 -35.45 16.20 -5.65
C ARG A 433 -34.17 15.51 -6.10
N ILE A 434 -34.07 14.20 -5.88
CA ILE A 434 -32.95 13.38 -6.39
C ILE A 434 -32.84 13.48 -7.91
N GLY A 435 -33.98 13.43 -8.61
CA GLY A 435 -34.03 13.53 -10.07
C GLY A 435 -33.87 12.17 -10.78
N PRO A 436 -34.30 12.11 -12.06
CA PRO A 436 -34.43 10.84 -12.80
C PRO A 436 -33.09 10.20 -13.15
N GLU A 437 -32.06 11.01 -13.35
CA GLU A 437 -30.72 10.58 -13.73
C GLU A 437 -30.08 9.72 -12.63
N ILE A 438 -29.99 10.27 -11.41
CA ILE A 438 -29.47 9.55 -10.24
C ILE A 438 -30.32 8.31 -9.94
N SER A 439 -31.65 8.42 -10.02
CA SER A 439 -32.55 7.28 -9.78
C SER A 439 -32.29 6.13 -10.77
N SER A 440 -32.14 6.43 -12.05
CA SER A 440 -31.80 5.43 -13.08
C SER A 440 -30.42 4.83 -12.83
N ARG A 441 -29.42 5.65 -12.45
CA ARG A 441 -28.06 5.18 -12.15
C ARG A 441 -28.05 4.16 -11.00
N VAL A 442 -28.72 4.47 -9.90
CA VAL A 442 -28.84 3.57 -8.74
C VAL A 442 -29.54 2.28 -9.16
N TYR A 443 -30.67 2.36 -9.88
CA TYR A 443 -31.35 1.16 -10.38
C TYR A 443 -30.42 0.27 -11.22
N ARG A 444 -29.72 0.83 -12.22
CA ARG A 444 -28.78 0.08 -13.07
C ARG A 444 -27.68 -0.58 -12.25
N CYS A 445 -27.10 0.13 -11.28
CA CYS A 445 -26.03 -0.39 -10.44
C CYS A 445 -26.46 -1.61 -9.62
N PHE A 446 -27.66 -1.60 -9.04
CA PHE A 446 -28.12 -2.67 -8.16
C PHE A 446 -28.82 -3.83 -8.87
N THR A 447 -29.17 -3.68 -10.15
CA THR A 447 -29.96 -4.69 -10.88
C THR A 447 -29.29 -5.26 -12.12
N SER A 448 -28.30 -4.58 -12.70
CA SER A 448 -27.57 -5.09 -13.87
C SER A 448 -26.72 -6.31 -13.50
N GLN A 449 -26.72 -7.31 -14.38
CA GLN A 449 -25.79 -8.45 -14.32
C GLN A 449 -24.54 -8.24 -15.18
N ASN A 450 -24.51 -7.17 -15.99
CA ASN A 450 -23.37 -6.84 -16.84
C ASN A 450 -22.39 -5.95 -16.05
N PRO A 451 -21.17 -6.44 -15.69
CA PRO A 451 -20.19 -5.65 -14.96
C PRO A 451 -19.57 -4.52 -15.78
N GLN A 452 -19.73 -4.55 -17.12
CA GLN A 452 -19.23 -3.53 -18.05
C GLN A 452 -20.30 -2.49 -18.41
N LEU A 453 -21.48 -2.52 -17.76
CA LEU A 453 -22.53 -1.56 -18.03
C LEU A 453 -22.12 -0.16 -17.53
N VAL A 454 -22.07 0.79 -18.45
CA VAL A 454 -21.90 2.21 -18.12
C VAL A 454 -23.18 2.72 -17.46
N LEU A 455 -23.03 3.31 -16.27
CA LEU A 455 -24.18 3.71 -15.45
C LEU A 455 -24.77 5.07 -15.84
N ASP A 456 -24.05 5.88 -16.63
CA ASP A 456 -24.45 7.22 -17.07
C ASP A 456 -25.44 7.25 -18.26
#